data_AF-A0A3D0R730-F1
#
_entry.id   AF-A0A3D0R730-F1
#
_cell.length_a   1.000
_cell.length_b   1.000
_cell.length_c   1.000
_cell.angle_alpha   90.00
_cell.angle_beta   90.00
_cell.angle_gamma   90.00
#
_symmetry.space_group_name_H-M   'P 1'
#
loop_
_entity.id
_entity.type
_entity.pdbx_description
1 polymer ?
#
loop_
_entity_poly.entity_id
_entity_poly.type
_entity_poly.pdbx_seq_one_letter_code
_entity_poly.pdbx_strand_id
1 'polypeptide(L)' 'MALLLNLIALIVLAGIIMWLINTFIPMPAPIKSLLNVVVLIILILYILQFFNLIHTGLPMIRLFH' A
#
# COMPACT_ATOMS: atom_id res chain seq x y z
N MET A 1 -2.35 -7.94 -19.16
CA MET A 1 -3.18 -8.55 -18.09
C MET A 1 -2.45 -8.63 -16.74
N ALA A 2 -1.20 -9.11 -16.69
CA ALA A 2 -0.45 -9.28 -15.44
C ALA A 2 -0.18 -8.00 -14.64
N LEU A 3 -0.13 -6.83 -15.28
CA LEU A 3 0.11 -5.54 -14.59
C LEU A 3 -1.03 -5.15 -13.63
N LEU A 4 -2.29 -5.35 -14.04
CA LEU A 4 -3.44 -5.04 -13.20
C LEU A 4 -3.55 -6.02 -12.02
N LEU A 5 -3.24 -7.29 -12.29
CA LEU A 5 -3.13 -8.35 -11.27
C LEU A 5 -2.04 -8.03 -10.24
N ASN A 6 -0.88 -7.53 -10.68
CA ASN A 6 0.18 -7.04 -9.80
C ASN A 6 -0.28 -5.88 -8.91
N LEU A 7 -0.96 -4.87 -9.47
CA LEU A 7 -1.49 -3.75 -8.70
C LEU A 7 -2.48 -4.22 -7.64
N ILE A 8 -3.46 -5.03 -8.04
CA ILE A 8 -4.49 -5.55 -7.13
C ILE A 8 -3.84 -6.39 -6.02
N ALA A 9 -2.91 -7.28 -6.37
CA ALA A 9 -2.21 -8.10 -5.39
C ALA A 9 -1.41 -7.27 -4.39
N LEU A 10 -0.76 -6.19 -4.84
CA LEU A 10 -0.06 -5.29 -3.92
C LEU A 10 -1.02 -4.54 -2.99
N ILE A 11 -2.15 -4.05 -3.50
CA ILE A 11 -3.17 -3.38 -2.67
C ILE A 11 -3.70 -4.34 -1.60
N VAL A 12 -4.00 -5.58 -1.99
CA VAL A 12 -4.43 -6.63 -1.06
C VAL A 12 -3.34 -6.94 -0.03
N LEU A 13 -2.09 -7.08 -0.47
CA LEU A 13 -0.95 -7.34 0.41
C LEU A 13 -0.76 -6.21 1.43
N ALA A 14 -0.83 -4.94 0.99
CA ALA A 14 -0.76 -3.78 1.87
C ALA A 14 -1.89 -3.77 2.90
N GLY A 15 -3.11 -4.11 2.48
CA GLY A 15 -4.27 -4.24 3.37
C GLY A 15 -4.09 -5.35 4.42
N ILE A 16 -3.58 -6.52 4.01
CA ILE A 16 -3.28 -7.63 4.92
C ILE A 16 -2.20 -7.23 5.93
N ILE A 17 -1.12 -6.58 5.48
CA ILE A 17 -0.05 -6.09 6.37
C ILE A 17 -0.61 -5.11 7.39
N MET A 18 -1.42 -4.15 6.95
CA MET A 18 -2.04 -3.16 7.83
C MET A 18 -2.99 -3.81 8.85
N TRP A 19 -3.75 -4.82 8.42
CA TRP A 19 -4.61 -5.61 9.31
C TRP A 19 -3.78 -6.35 10.36
N LEU A 20 -2.72 -7.07 9.94
CA LEU A 20 -1.81 -7.76 10.85
C LEU A 20 -1.20 -6.80 11.88
N ILE A 21 -0.71 -5.64 11.45
CA ILE A 21 -0.16 -4.62 12.34
C ILE A 21 -1.21 -4.18 13.36
N ASN A 22 -2.43 -3.87 12.92
CA ASN A 22 -3.52 -3.45 13.81
C ASN A 22 -4.01 -4.55 14.77
N THR A 23 -3.87 -5.82 14.40
CA THR A 23 -4.33 -6.96 15.20
C THR A 23 -3.28 -7.44 16.21
N PHE A 24 -2.01 -7.51 15.80
CA PHE A 24 -0.94 -8.08 16.62
C PHE A 24 -0.17 -7.03 17.44
N ILE A 25 -0.23 -5.75 17.05
CA ILE A 25 0.46 -4.67 17.75
C ILE A 25 -0.59 -3.77 18.42
N PRO A 26 -0.79 -3.88 19.75
CA PRO A 26 -1.67 -2.97 20.48
C PRO A 26 -1.06 -1.56 20.45
N MET A 27 -1.68 -0.67 19.68
CA MET A 27 -1.22 0.71 19.49
C MET A 27 -2.12 1.71 20.22
N PRO A 28 -1.55 2.78 20.80
CA PRO A 28 -2.35 3.89 21.31
C PRO A 28 -3.06 4.62 20.17
N ALA A 29 -4.26 5.14 20.44
CA ALA A 29 -5.14 5.78 19.45
C ALA A 29 -4.46 6.80 18.50
N PRO A 30 -3.61 7.74 18.96
CA PRO A 30 -2.96 8.69 18.06
C PRO A 30 -1.99 8.03 17.06
N ILE A 31 -1.27 6.98 17.47
CA ILE A 31 -0.34 6.25 16.59
C ILE A 31 -1.11 5.50 15.52
N LYS A 32 -2.25 4.90 15.88
CA LYS A 32 -3.12 4.20 14.92
C LYS A 32 -3.63 5.14 13.82
N SER A 33 -4.05 6.34 14.19
CA SER A 33 -4.52 7.36 13.24
C SER A 33 -3.39 7.76 12.28
N LEU A 34 -2.19 8.03 12.81
CA LEU A 34 -1.03 8.39 12.00
C LEU A 34 -0.65 7.29 11.01
N LEU A 35 -0.60 6.04 11.47
CA LEU A 35 -0.32 4.87 10.62
C LEU A 35 -1.33 4.77 9.48
N ASN A 36 -2.63 4.89 9.78
CA ASN A 36 -3.68 4.81 8.76
C ASN A 36 -3.54 5.91 7.70
N VAL A 37 -3.23 7.14 8.11
CA VAL A 37 -3.00 8.26 7.18
C VAL A 37 -1.77 8.01 6.32
N VAL A 38 -0.67 7.56 6.91
CA VAL A 38 0.57 7.24 6.18
C VAL A 38 0.33 6.13 5.15
N VAL A 39 -0.34 5.03 5.55
CA VAL A 39 -0.67 3.93 4.64
C VAL A 39 -1.58 4.39 3.51
N LEU A 40 -2.57 5.24 3.80
CA LEU A 40 -3.45 5.82 2.78
C LEU A 40 -2.68 6.65 1.76
N ILE A 41 -1.77 7.51 2.21
CA ILE A 41 -0.93 8.34 1.32
C ILE A 41 -0.06 7.45 0.43
N ILE A 42 0.60 6.44 1.00
CA ILE A 42 1.43 5.49 0.23
C ILE A 42 0.58 4.79 -0.84
N LEU A 43 -0.63 4.36 -0.49
CA LEU A 43 -1.54 3.67 -1.42
C LEU A 43 -1.96 4.58 -2.58
N ILE A 44 -2.29 5.85 -2.30
CA ILE A 44 -2.64 6.84 -3.32
C ILE A 44 -1.46 7.10 -4.26
N LEU A 45 -0.26 7.35 -3.70
CA LEU A 45 0.94 7.57 -4.50
C LEU A 45 1.25 6.37 -5.41
N TYR A 46 1.10 5.15 -4.89
CA TYR A 46 1.33 3.94 -5.66
C TYR A 46 0.35 3.81 -6.84
N ILE A 47 -0.93 4.12 -6.62
CA ILE A 47 -1.95 4.10 -7.68
C ILE A 47 -1.65 5.17 -8.74
N LEU A 48 -1.34 6.41 -8.32
CA LEU A 48 -0.99 7.49 -9.26
C LEU A 48 0.25 7.14 -10.10
N GLN A 49 1.26 6.53 -9.47
CA GLN A 49 2.45 6.04 -10.15
C GLN A 49 2.13 4.92 -11.15
N PHE A 50 1.19 4.02 -10.83
CA PHE A 50 0.76 2.96 -11.74
C PHE A 50 0.14 3.51 -13.02
N PHE A 51 -0.63 4.59 -12.93
CA PHE A 51 -1.16 5.32 -14.09
C PHE A 51 -0.15 6.24 -14.77
N ASN A 52 1.11 6.21 -14.33
CA ASN A 52 2.20 7.02 -14.86
C ASN A 52 1.95 8.54 -14.74
N LEU A 53 1.14 8.94 -13.74
CA LEU A 53 0.76 10.34 -13.48
C LEU A 53 1.82 11.11 -12.70
N ILE A 54 2.69 10.40 -11.98
CA ILE A 54 3.78 10.96 -11.16
C ILE A 54 5.08 10.21 -11.41
N HIS A 55 6.22 10.90 -11.19
CA HIS A 55 7.54 10.28 -11.31
C HIS A 55 7.70 9.12 -10.32
N THR A 56 8.24 8.01 -10.82
CA THR A 56 8.39 6.73 -10.13
C THR A 56 9.45 6.81 -9.03
N GLY A 57 9.07 7.35 -7.87
CA GLY A 57 9.95 7.38 -6.69
C GLY A 57 9.92 6.10 -5.87
N LEU A 58 8.82 5.34 -5.95
CA LEU A 58 8.65 4.06 -5.24
C LEU A 58 8.97 2.89 -6.18
N PRO A 59 9.66 1.83 -5.72
CA PRO A 59 9.94 0.68 -6.55
C PRO A 59 8.63 -0.01 -6.98
N MET A 60 8.45 -0.19 -8.29
CA MET A 60 7.34 -0.96 -8.84
C MET A 60 7.63 -2.44 -8.64
N ILE A 61 7.03 -3.02 -7.59
CA ILE A 61 7.18 -4.44 -7.27
C ILE A 61 6.39 -5.25 -8.30
N ARG A 62 7.06 -6.15 -8.99
CA ARG A 62 6.45 -7.13 -9.91
C ARG A 62 6.36 -8.47 -9.19
N LEU A 63 5.17 -8.79 -8.67
CA LEU A 63 4.87 -10.06 -7.99
C LEU A 63 4.66 -11.20 -9.00
N PHE A 64 4.05 -10.90 -10.14
CA PHE A 64 3.82 -11.83 -11.23
C PHE A 64 4.66 -11.40 -12.44
N HIS A 65 5.54 -12.30 -12.89
CA HIS A 65 6.32 -12.16 -14.12
C HIS A 65 5.56 -12.78 -15.30
#